data_AF-A0A0C2E3Z2-F1
#
_entry.id   AF-A0A0C2E3Z2-F1
#
_cell.length_a   1.000
_cell.length_b   1.000
_cell.length_c   1.000
_cell.angle_alpha   90.00
_cell.angle_beta   90.00
_cell.angle_gamma   90.00
#
_symmetry.space_group_name_H-M   'P 1'
#
loop_
_entity.id
_entity.type
_entity.pdbx_description
1 polymer ?
#
loop_
_entity_poly.entity_id
_entity_poly.type
_entity_poly.pdbx_seq_one_letter_code
_entity_poly.pdbx_strand_id
1 'polypeptide(L)'
;MMNITVSKVEESGKEVLVKSSTYEDDKAVGIYNRLTDEYADQTLPFFDEGEQLIRLDIVPEQETDEDNKEQKECYFEFSEPLLEELSGHI
;
A
#
# COMPACT_ATOMS: atom_id res chain seq x y z
N MET A 1 11.85 -6.49 -10.63
CA MET A 1 11.09 -5.23 -10.61
C MET A 1 9.87 -5.47 -9.76
N MET A 2 9.48 -4.49 -8.96
CA MET A 2 8.33 -4.56 -8.05
C MET A 2 7.38 -3.41 -8.32
N ASN A 3 6.09 -3.70 -8.17
CA ASN A 3 5.02 -2.73 -8.18
C ASN A 3 4.73 -2.26 -6.77
N ILE A 4 4.56 -0.95 -6.59
CA ILE A 4 3.96 -0.39 -5.39
C ILE A 4 2.57 0.09 -5.76
N THR A 5 1.56 -0.37 -5.04
CA THR A 5 0.15 -0.01 -5.24
C THR A 5 -0.40 0.69 -4.02
N VAL A 6 -1.10 1.80 -4.25
CA VAL A 6 -1.97 2.46 -3.28
C VAL A 6 -3.40 2.21 -3.69
N SER A 7 -4.16 1.60 -2.79
CA SER A 7 -5.58 1.32 -2.95
C SER A 7 -6.37 1.97 -1.82
N LYS A 8 -7.60 2.39 -2.11
CA LYS A 8 -8.60 2.74 -1.10
C LYS A 8 -9.44 1.51 -0.81
N VAL A 9 -9.58 1.13 0.45
CA VAL A 9 -10.52 0.11 0.90
C VAL A 9 -11.76 0.82 1.44
N GLU A 10 -12.91 0.57 0.84
CA GLU A 10 -14.19 1.12 1.30
C GLU A 10 -14.75 0.32 2.49
N GLU A 11 -15.69 0.91 3.22
CA GLU A 11 -16.38 0.31 4.37
C GLU A 11 -17.03 -1.05 4.06
N SER A 12 -17.37 -1.28 2.77
CA SER A 12 -17.91 -2.54 2.26
C SER A 12 -16.88 -3.65 2.07
N GLY A 13 -15.59 -3.38 2.36
CA GLY A 13 -14.46 -4.26 2.04
C GLY A 13 -14.05 -4.21 0.57
N LYS A 14 -14.67 -3.34 -0.24
CA LYS A 14 -14.31 -3.18 -1.64
C LYS A 14 -13.01 -2.39 -1.77
N GLU A 15 -12.03 -2.99 -2.44
CA GLU A 15 -10.79 -2.33 -2.79
C GLU A 15 -10.91 -1.58 -4.13
N VAL A 16 -10.41 -0.35 -4.17
CA VAL A 16 -10.33 0.51 -5.35
C VAL A 16 -8.88 0.96 -5.52
N LEU A 17 -8.23 0.48 -6.58
CA LEU A 17 -6.87 0.90 -6.92
C LEU A 17 -6.85 2.40 -7.24
N VAL A 18 -6.02 3.15 -6.53
CA VAL A 18 -5.84 4.60 -6.70
C VAL A 18 -4.64 4.87 -7.61
N LYS A 19 -3.50 4.22 -7.33
CA LYS A 19 -2.30 4.35 -8.15
C LYS A 19 -1.43 3.10 -8.06
N SER A 20 -0.74 2.80 -9.15
CA SER A 20 0.24 1.72 -9.25
C SER A 20 1.44 2.21 -10.04
N SER A 21 2.64 1.95 -9.53
CA SER A 21 3.90 2.31 -10.18
C SER A 21 4.92 1.19 -10.03
N THR A 22 5.68 0.95 -11.10
CA THR A 22 6.71 -0.09 -11.15
C THR A 22 8.09 0.51 -10.94
N TYR A 23 8.90 -0.15 -10.10
CA TYR A 23 10.23 0.27 -9.71
C TYR A 23 11.22 -0.90 -9.76
N GLU A 24 12.53 -0.60 -9.80
CA GLU A 24 13.56 -1.59 -9.49
C GLU A 24 13.41 -2.06 -8.03
N ASP A 25 13.71 -3.33 -7.76
CA ASP A 25 13.36 -4.03 -6.51
C ASP A 25 13.89 -3.30 -5.26
N ASP A 26 15.19 -2.95 -5.22
CA ASP A 26 15.78 -2.20 -4.11
C ASP A 26 15.12 -0.84 -3.88
N LYS A 27 14.75 -0.16 -4.98
CA LYS A 27 14.10 1.15 -4.92
C LYS A 27 12.66 1.02 -4.43
N ALA A 28 11.94 0.00 -4.88
CA ALA A 28 10.58 -0.27 -4.48
C ALA A 28 10.51 -0.52 -2.96
N VAL A 29 11.37 -1.42 -2.46
CA VAL A 29 11.47 -1.74 -1.04
C VAL A 29 11.85 -0.50 -0.23
N GLY A 30 12.76 0.33 -0.74
CA GLY A 30 13.14 1.59 -0.10
C GLY A 30 11.99 2.59 0.01
N ILE A 31 11.21 2.77 -1.06
CA ILE A 31 10.03 3.66 -1.06
C ILE A 31 8.98 3.13 -0.10
N TYR A 32 8.64 1.84 -0.19
CA TYR A 32 7.66 1.21 0.68
C TYR A 32 8.02 1.38 2.16
N ASN A 33 9.23 0.96 2.55
CA ASN A 33 9.68 1.07 3.94
C ASN A 33 9.69 2.50 4.44
N ARG A 34 10.11 3.45 3.59
CA ARG A 34 10.10 4.87 3.94
C ARG A 34 8.68 5.36 4.21
N LEU A 35 7.72 5.05 3.33
CA LEU A 35 6.33 5.48 3.50
C LEU A 35 5.70 4.83 4.75
N THR A 36 5.93 3.55 4.98
CA THR A 36 5.42 2.88 6.19
C THR A 36 6.03 3.43 7.48
N ASP A 37 7.29 3.87 7.46
CA ASP A 37 7.97 4.45 8.62
C ASP A 37 7.54 5.91 8.86
N GLU A 38 7.49 6.73 7.81
CA GLU A 38 7.11 8.15 7.85
C GLU A 38 5.66 8.32 8.32
N TYR A 39 4.77 7.38 7.97
CA TYR A 39 3.36 7.38 8.34
C TYR A 39 3.01 6.32 9.39
N ALA A 40 4.00 5.82 10.15
CA ALA A 40 3.79 4.78 11.16
C ALA A 40 2.72 5.15 12.20
N ASP A 41 2.63 6.42 12.60
CA ASP A 41 1.61 6.90 13.55
C ASP A 41 0.17 6.80 13.01
N GLN A 42 0.00 6.70 11.69
CA GLN A 42 -1.28 6.53 11.00
C GLN A 42 -1.52 5.08 10.56
N THR A 43 -0.57 4.17 10.84
CA THR A 43 -0.74 2.76 10.51
C THR A 43 -1.72 2.10 11.46
N LEU A 44 -2.62 1.29 10.91
CA LEU A 44 -3.63 0.58 11.67
C LEU A 44 -3.23 -0.90 11.79
N PRO A 45 -3.00 -1.40 13.02
CA PRO A 45 -2.65 -2.81 13.22
C PRO A 45 -3.85 -3.74 13.02
N PHE A 46 -5.08 -3.22 13.15
CA PHE A 46 -6.34 -3.94 12.98
C PHE A 46 -7.40 -3.01 12.37
N PHE A 47 -8.36 -3.59 11.66
CA PHE A 47 -9.48 -2.87 11.02
C PHE A 47 -10.79 -3.20 11.74
N ASP A 48 -11.57 -2.18 12.07
CA ASP A 48 -12.96 -2.33 12.51
C ASP A 48 -13.89 -2.37 11.28
N GLU A 49 -14.88 -3.27 11.33
CA GLU A 49 -15.79 -3.49 10.21
C GLU A 49 -16.64 -2.22 9.96
N GLY A 50 -16.52 -1.65 8.76
CA GLY A 50 -17.27 -0.46 8.35
C GLY A 50 -16.48 0.84 8.32
N GLU A 51 -15.14 0.83 8.38
CA GLU A 51 -14.32 2.02 8.17
C GLU A 51 -13.69 2.06 6.76
N GLN A 52 -13.27 3.24 6.31
CA GLN A 52 -12.46 3.37 5.10
C GLN A 52 -10.98 3.27 5.48
N LEU A 53 -10.17 2.68 4.61
CA LEU A 53 -8.73 2.56 4.80
C LEU A 53 -7.96 2.93 3.53
N ILE A 54 -6.67 3.22 3.72
CA ILE A 54 -5.69 3.24 2.64
C ILE A 54 -4.83 1.99 2.78
N ARG A 55 -4.66 1.25 1.69
CA ARG A 55 -3.83 0.06 1.59
C ARG A 55 -2.63 0.37 0.70
N LEU A 56 -1.43 0.09 1.19
CA LEU A 56 -0.18 0.16 0.44
C LEU A 56 0.38 -1.25 0.30
N ASP A 57 0.55 -1.73 -0.92
CA ASP A 57 1.19 -3.01 -1.19
C ASP A 57 2.48 -2.82 -1.97
N ILE A 58 3.41 -3.75 -1.77
CA ILE A 58 4.56 -3.97 -2.64
C ILE A 58 4.54 -5.43 -3.10
N VAL A 59 4.49 -5.62 -4.41
CA VAL A 59 4.40 -6.95 -5.04
C VAL A 59 5.37 -7.06 -6.23
N PRO A 60 5.91 -8.25 -6.53
CA PRO A 60 6.72 -8.44 -7.73
C PRO A 60 5.91 -8.16 -9.01
N GLU A 61 6.59 -7.65 -10.05
CA GLU A 61 5.96 -7.33 -11.35
C GLU A 61 5.38 -8.58 -12.03
N GLN A 62 6.03 -9.72 -11.85
CA GLN A 62 5.56 -11.01 -12.34
C GLN A 62 5.09 -11.83 -11.14
N GLU A 63 3.79 -12.11 -11.08
CA GLU A 63 3.26 -13.13 -10.17
C GLU A 63 3.80 -14.50 -10.61
N THR A 64 4.92 -14.91 -10.04
CA THR A 64 5.37 -16.30 -10.09
C THR A 64 4.58 -17.09 -9.05
N ASP A 65 4.01 -18.25 -9.41
CA ASP A 65 3.23 -19.14 -8.53
C ASP A 65 3.93 -19.50 -7.18
N GLU A 66 5.22 -19.22 -7.02
CA GLU A 66 6.02 -19.41 -5.80
C GLU A 66 6.22 -18.14 -4.93
N ASP A 67 5.72 -16.96 -5.35
CA ASP A 67 6.11 -15.62 -4.85
C ASP A 67 5.11 -14.91 -3.91
N ASN A 68 4.20 -15.64 -3.28
CA ASN A 68 3.40 -15.10 -2.15
C ASN A 68 4.28 -14.74 -0.91
N LYS A 69 5.61 -14.84 -0.99
CA LYS A 69 6.53 -14.63 0.14
C LYS A 69 7.00 -13.18 0.31
N GLU A 70 6.91 -12.35 -0.72
CA GLU A 70 7.41 -10.96 -0.66
C GLU A 70 6.30 -9.90 -0.73
N GLN A 71 5.04 -10.32 -0.88
CA GLN A 71 3.92 -9.40 -0.74
C GLN A 71 3.89 -8.84 0.69
N LYS A 72 4.17 -7.54 0.80
CA LYS A 72 3.98 -6.79 2.05
C LYS A 72 2.84 -5.81 1.85
N GLU A 73 1.90 -5.86 2.78
CA GLU A 73 0.74 -4.99 2.83
C GLU A 73 0.80 -4.15 4.12
N CYS A 74 0.50 -2.85 3.99
CA CYS A 74 0.39 -1.94 5.12
C CYS A 74 -0.92 -1.17 5.00
N TYR A 75 -1.62 -1.02 6.12
CA TYR A 75 -2.88 -0.32 6.21
C TYR A 75 -2.71 0.98 6.99
N PHE A 76 -3.33 2.03 6.49
CA PHE A 76 -3.38 3.34 7.12
C PHE A 76 -4.81 3.78 7.33
N GLU A 77 -5.02 4.61 8.35
CA GLU A 77 -6.27 5.34 8.54
C GLU A 77 -6.60 6.13 7.28
N PHE A 78 -7.85 6.06 6.83
CA PHE A 78 -8.27 6.82 5.67
C PHE A 78 -8.34 8.31 5.98
N SER A 79 -7.50 9.07 5.30
CA SER A 79 -7.71 10.50 5.12
C SER A 79 -7.41 10.86 3.65
N GLU A 80 -8.25 11.70 3.06
CA GLU A 80 -8.00 12.25 1.73
C GLU A 80 -6.58 12.84 1.58
N PRO A 81 -6.06 13.66 2.52
CA PRO A 81 -4.70 14.19 2.40
C PRO A 81 -3.64 13.09 2.41
N LEU A 82 -3.76 12.06 3.25
CA LEU A 82 -2.78 10.97 3.26
C LEU A 82 -2.83 10.16 1.97
N LEU A 83 -4.03 9.91 1.43
CA LEU A 83 -4.17 9.20 0.17
C LEU A 83 -3.50 9.96 -0.98
N GLU A 84 -3.71 11.27 -1.05
CA GLU A 84 -3.06 12.13 -2.05
C GLU A 84 -1.54 12.13 -1.87
N GLU A 85 -1.02 12.31 -0.66
CA GLU A 85 0.43 12.30 -0.37
C GLU A 85 1.08 10.96 -0.75
N LEU A 86 0.53 9.83 -0.28
CA LEU A 86 1.02 8.50 -0.61
C LEU A 86 1.04 8.30 -2.13
N SER A 87 -0.07 8.63 -2.81
CA SER A 87 -0.17 8.54 -4.27
C SER A 87 0.76 9.52 -5.02
N GLY A 88 1.18 10.62 -4.40
CA GLY A 88 2.14 11.56 -4.96
C GLY A 88 3.58 11.07 -4.86
N HIS A 89 3.88 10.25 -3.84
CA HIS A 89 5.21 9.71 -3.58
C HIS A 89 5.53 8.43 -4.36
N ILE A 90 4.51 7.69 -4.77
CA ILE A 90 4.62 6.56 -5.71
C ILE A 90 4.33 6.99 -7.15
#